data_AF-A0A4W5KG09-F1
#
_entry.id   AF-A0A4W5KG09-F1
#
_cell.length_a   1.000
_cell.length_b   1.000
_cell.length_c   1.000
_cell.angle_alpha   90.00
_cell.angle_beta   90.00
_cell.angle_gamma   90.00
#
_symmetry.space_group_name_H-M   'P 1'
#
loop_
_entity.id
_entity.type
_entity.pdbx_description
1 polymer ?
#
loop_
_entity_poly.entity_id
_entity_poly.type
_entity_poly.pdbx_seq_one_letter_code
_entity_poly.pdbx_strand_id
1 'polypeptide(L)'
;MHIGVFILLLLSGERNFGVRLNKPYSVHVPMDIPVFTGTHADLLIVVFHKIITSGHQRLQPLFDCLLTIVVNVSPYLKSLSMVTANKLLHLLEAFSTNWFLFSASQNHHLVFFLLEAFNNIIQYQFDGERTSVYPACSSQNRLHV
;
A
#
# COMPACT_ATOMS: atom_id res chain seq x y z
N MET A 1 11.07 -1.67 17.63
CA MET A 1 9.84 -1.49 16.83
C MET A 1 9.59 -0.03 16.47
N HIS A 2 9.32 0.87 17.42
CA HIS A 2 9.03 2.30 17.14
C HIS A 2 10.06 2.99 16.23
N ILE A 3 11.36 2.92 16.56
CA ILE A 3 12.43 3.56 15.77
C ILE A 3 12.45 3.04 14.32
N GLY A 4 12.25 1.74 14.11
CA GLY A 4 12.19 1.15 12.77
C GLY A 4 10.99 1.64 11.95
N VAL A 5 9.82 1.79 12.58
CA VAL A 5 8.63 2.34 11.92
C VAL A 5 8.83 3.81 11.54
N PHE A 6 9.45 4.62 12.41
CA PHE A 6 9.75 6.03 12.09
C PHE A 6 10.76 6.17 10.95
N ILE A 7 11.81 5.34 10.91
CA ILE A 7 12.75 5.32 9.80
C ILE A 7 12.03 4.95 8.50
N LEU A 8 11.18 3.92 8.53
CA LEU A 8 10.38 3.53 7.38
C LEU A 8 9.41 4.63 6.95
N LEU A 9 8.82 5.37 7.89
CA LEU A 9 7.97 6.52 7.62
C LEU A 9 8.73 7.61 6.86
N LEU A 10 9.92 7.98 7.34
CA LEU A 10 10.79 8.95 6.66
C LEU A 10 11.17 8.48 5.25
N LEU A 11 11.60 7.22 5.11
CA LEU A 11 11.98 6.65 3.81
C LEU A 11 10.79 6.53 2.85
N SER A 12 9.59 6.23 3.35
CA SER A 12 8.38 6.12 2.54
C SER A 12 8.01 7.42 1.82
N GLY A 13 8.43 8.56 2.35
CA GLY A 13 8.25 9.87 1.70
C GLY A 13 9.13 10.06 0.47
N GLU A 14 10.18 9.26 0.29
CA GLU A 14 11.02 9.35 -0.92
C GLU A 14 10.44 8.54 -2.07
N ARG A 15 10.21 9.20 -3.21
CA ARG A 15 9.78 8.55 -4.47
C ARG A 15 10.68 7.37 -4.86
N ASN A 16 12.00 7.51 -4.69
CA ASN A 16 12.97 6.47 -5.05
C ASN A 16 12.79 5.20 -4.23
N PHE A 17 12.38 5.33 -2.96
CA PHE A 17 12.10 4.18 -2.10
C PHE A 17 10.88 3.42 -2.62
N GLY A 18 9.76 4.12 -2.86
CA GLY A 18 8.53 3.52 -3.40
C GLY A 18 8.75 2.78 -4.71
N VAL A 19 9.48 3.38 -5.66
CA VAL A 19 9.79 2.72 -6.95
C VAL A 19 10.65 1.47 -6.76
N ARG A 20 11.63 1.50 -5.85
CA ARG A 20 12.51 0.35 -5.57
C ARG A 20 11.79 -0.82 -4.92
N LEU A 21 10.66 -0.59 -4.23
CA LEU A 21 9.86 -1.66 -3.63
C LEU A 21 9.22 -2.60 -4.67
N ASN A 22 9.05 -2.15 -5.90
CA ASN A 22 8.51 -2.98 -6.99
C ASN A 22 9.51 -4.04 -7.50
N LYS A 23 10.77 -4.02 -7.04
CA LYS A 23 11.73 -5.05 -7.43
C LYS A 23 11.25 -6.43 -6.95
N PRO A 24 11.39 -7.49 -7.78
CA PRO A 24 10.98 -8.83 -7.39
C PRO A 24 11.75 -9.24 -6.14
N TYR A 25 11.03 -9.85 -5.20
CA TYR A 25 11.60 -10.39 -4.00
C TYR A 25 12.18 -11.78 -4.30
N SER A 26 13.51 -11.89 -4.37
CA SER A 26 14.20 -13.14 -4.71
C SER A 26 14.83 -13.86 -3.51
N VAL A 27 14.78 -13.26 -2.31
CA VAL A 27 15.45 -13.81 -1.14
C VAL A 27 14.49 -14.72 -0.36
N HIS A 28 14.75 -16.03 -0.34
CA HIS A 28 14.04 -16.95 0.53
C HIS A 28 14.50 -16.73 1.98
N VAL A 29 13.83 -15.82 2.69
CA VAL A 29 14.00 -15.68 4.15
C VAL A 29 13.05 -16.69 4.81
N PRO A 30 13.50 -17.48 5.80
CA PRO A 30 12.63 -18.34 6.59
C PRO A 30 11.77 -17.48 7.53
N MET A 31 10.77 -16.81 6.97
CA MET A 31 9.71 -16.17 7.74
C MET A 31 8.47 -17.07 7.69
N ASP A 32 7.69 -17.11 8.78
CA ASP A 32 6.35 -17.75 8.86
C ASP A 32 5.34 -16.99 7.98
N ILE A 33 5.63 -16.94 6.69
CA ILE A 33 4.85 -16.31 5.64
C ILE A 33 4.85 -17.37 4.51
N PRO A 34 3.68 -17.78 4.01
CA PRO A 34 3.61 -18.76 2.93
C PRO A 34 4.47 -18.31 1.75
N VAL A 35 5.08 -19.28 1.04
CA VAL A 35 5.98 -19.03 -0.10
C VAL A 35 5.33 -18.01 -1.05
N PHE A 36 5.84 -16.79 -1.03
CA PHE A 36 5.22 -15.67 -1.70
C PHE A 36 6.07 -15.27 -2.90
N THR A 37 5.50 -15.38 -4.09
CA THR A 37 6.06 -14.85 -5.33
C THR A 37 5.52 -13.45 -5.57
N GLY A 38 6.28 -12.42 -5.20
CA GLY A 38 5.91 -11.04 -5.52
C GLY A 38 6.99 -10.03 -5.18
N THR A 39 6.60 -8.79 -4.96
CA THR A 39 7.52 -7.64 -4.81
C THR A 39 7.88 -7.38 -3.35
N HIS A 40 8.89 -6.53 -3.11
CA HIS A 40 9.18 -6.08 -1.74
C HIS A 40 8.02 -5.26 -1.15
N ALA A 41 7.21 -4.61 -2.00
CA ALA A 41 6.00 -3.92 -1.57
C ALA A 41 4.95 -4.89 -1.00
N ASP A 42 4.75 -6.03 -1.65
CA ASP A 42 3.83 -7.06 -1.17
C ASP A 42 4.25 -7.58 0.21
N LEU A 43 5.54 -7.88 0.38
CA LEU A 43 6.10 -8.30 1.66
C LEU A 43 5.85 -7.24 2.74
N LEU A 44 6.08 -5.96 2.43
CA LEU A 44 5.89 -4.86 3.37
C LEU A 44 4.44 -4.79 3.86
N ILE A 45 3.47 -4.89 2.95
CA ILE A 45 2.03 -4.86 3.30
C ILE A 45 1.63 -6.10 4.09
N VAL A 46 2.11 -7.29 3.72
CA VAL A 46 1.83 -8.53 4.46
C VAL A 46 2.38 -8.46 5.89
N VAL A 47 3.59 -7.94 6.06
CA VAL A 47 4.20 -7.74 7.39
C VAL A 47 3.39 -6.73 8.20
N PHE A 48 2.95 -5.62 7.60
CA PHE A 48 2.13 -4.63 8.29
C PHE A 48 0.77 -5.20 8.70
N HIS A 49 0.13 -5.98 7.82
CA HIS A 49 -1.10 -6.71 8.16
C HIS A 49 -0.90 -7.62 9.38
N LYS A 50 0.19 -8.41 9.41
CA LYS A 50 0.51 -9.30 10.53
C LYS A 50 0.76 -8.52 11.83
N ILE A 51 1.45 -7.38 11.75
CA ILE A 51 1.69 -6.49 12.90
C ILE A 51 0.38 -5.89 13.42
N ILE A 52 -0.56 -5.51 12.55
CA ILE A 52 -1.83 -4.92 12.96
C ILE A 52 -2.76 -5.98 13.57
N THR A 53 -2.88 -7.14 12.92
CA THR A 53 -3.85 -8.18 13.30
C THR A 53 -3.39 -9.08 14.44
N SER A 54 -2.09 -9.39 14.52
CA SER A 54 -1.52 -10.25 15.56
C SER A 54 -0.66 -9.47 16.58
N GLY A 55 -0.55 -8.15 16.40
CA GLY A 55 0.25 -7.31 17.28
C GLY A 55 -0.37 -7.09 18.66
N HIS A 56 0.49 -6.69 19.59
CA HIS A 56 0.08 -6.35 20.94
C HIS A 56 -0.62 -4.98 20.98
N GLN A 57 -1.56 -4.77 21.92
CA GLN A 57 -2.32 -3.50 22.03
C GLN A 57 -1.45 -2.24 22.18
N ARG A 58 -0.22 -2.39 22.70
CA ARG A 58 0.77 -1.30 22.80
C ARG A 58 1.25 -0.77 21.45
N LEU A 59 0.97 -1.48 20.35
CA LEU A 59 1.33 -1.07 18.99
C LEU A 59 0.23 -0.23 18.33
N GLN A 60 -0.94 -0.04 18.96
CA GLN A 60 -2.01 0.80 18.40
C GLN A 60 -1.54 2.20 17.97
N PRO A 61 -0.71 2.95 18.75
CA PRO A 61 -0.22 4.27 18.32
C PRO A 61 0.65 4.24 17.06
N LEU A 62 1.15 3.06 16.66
CA LEU A 62 1.92 2.89 15.44
C LEU A 62 1.04 2.62 14.21
N PHE A 63 -0.25 2.31 14.39
CA PHE A 63 -1.14 1.99 13.26
C PHE A 63 -1.27 3.18 12.30
N ASP A 64 -1.39 4.40 12.83
CA ASP A 64 -1.39 5.62 12.02
C ASP A 64 -0.12 5.74 11.17
N CYS A 65 1.05 5.51 11.79
CA CYS A 65 2.34 5.55 11.08
C CYS A 65 2.46 4.45 10.01
N LEU A 66 2.03 3.23 10.33
CA LEU A 66 2.06 2.10 9.40
C LEU A 66 1.15 2.32 8.20
N LEU A 67 -0.07 2.82 8.42
CA LEU A 67 -0.99 3.14 7.33
C LEU A 67 -0.52 4.35 6.52
N THR A 68 0.09 5.35 7.15
CA THR A 68 0.69 6.49 6.44
C THR A 68 1.82 6.04 5.51
N ILE A 69 2.66 5.09 5.94
CA ILE A 69 3.67 4.48 5.06
C ILE A 69 2.99 3.84 3.83
N VAL A 70 1.90 3.10 4.04
CA VAL A 70 1.14 2.46 2.93
C VAL A 70 0.59 3.51 1.98
N VAL A 71 0.00 4.60 2.49
CA VAL A 71 -0.49 5.71 1.67
C VAL A 71 0.66 6.35 0.88
N ASN A 72 1.81 6.60 1.49
CA ASN A 72 2.96 7.21 0.81
C ASN A 72 3.51 6.33 -0.33
N VAL A 73 3.53 5.00 -0.15
CA VAL A 73 4.02 4.08 -1.19
C VAL A 73 2.95 3.69 -2.22
N SER A 74 1.67 3.81 -1.87
CA SER A 74 0.51 3.43 -2.69
C SER A 74 0.53 3.91 -4.16
N PRO A 75 0.90 5.17 -4.50
CA PRO A 75 0.95 5.61 -5.89
C PRO A 75 2.05 4.92 -6.71
N TYR A 76 3.06 4.33 -6.05
CA TYR A 76 4.18 3.68 -6.71
C TYR A 76 4.01 2.17 -6.84
N LEU A 77 2.99 1.58 -6.22
CA LEU A 77 2.76 0.14 -6.22
C LEU A 77 2.33 -0.34 -7.62
N LYS A 78 3.16 -1.13 -8.27
CA LYS A 78 2.86 -1.79 -9.56
C LYS A 78 2.71 -3.29 -9.36
N SER A 79 1.72 -3.88 -10.03
CA SER A 79 1.48 -5.33 -10.03
C SER A 79 1.34 -5.94 -8.61
N LEU A 80 0.45 -5.37 -7.81
CA LEU A 80 0.07 -5.91 -6.49
C LEU A 80 -0.44 -7.35 -6.62
N SER A 81 0.04 -8.25 -5.77
CA SER A 81 -0.45 -9.62 -5.77
C SER A 81 -1.87 -9.72 -5.18
N MET A 82 -2.62 -10.73 -5.61
CA MET A 82 -3.95 -11.02 -5.07
C MET A 82 -3.94 -11.26 -3.56
N VAL A 83 -2.86 -11.88 -3.04
CA VAL A 83 -2.70 -12.13 -1.61
C VAL A 83 -2.61 -10.81 -0.84
N THR A 84 -1.78 -9.88 -1.31
CA THR A 84 -1.61 -8.56 -0.69
C THR A 84 -2.89 -7.73 -0.76
N ALA A 85 -3.58 -7.74 -1.90
CA ALA A 85 -4.86 -7.06 -2.05
C ALA A 85 -5.91 -7.57 -1.04
N ASN A 86 -6.00 -8.89 -0.87
CA ASN A 86 -6.88 -9.50 0.14
C ASN A 86 -6.48 -9.10 1.57
N LYS A 87 -5.19 -8.94 1.88
CA LYS A 87 -4.75 -8.44 3.20
C LYS A 87 -5.18 -7.00 3.45
N LEU A 88 -5.08 -6.11 2.46
CA LEU A 88 -5.57 -4.73 2.59
C LEU A 88 -7.08 -4.67 2.78
N LEU A 89 -7.85 -5.46 2.02
CA LEU A 89 -9.30 -5.55 2.19
C LEU A 89 -9.69 -6.06 3.58
N HIS A 90 -8.99 -7.09 4.08
CA HIS A 90 -9.20 -7.59 5.44
C HIS A 90 -8.91 -6.53 6.52
N LEU A 91 -7.95 -5.62 6.31
CA LEU A 91 -7.75 -4.49 7.23
C LEU A 91 -8.90 -3.50 7.18
N LEU A 92 -9.40 -3.19 5.99
CA LEU A 92 -10.54 -2.30 5.81
C LEU A 92 -11.80 -2.85 6.49
N GLU A 93 -12.10 -4.13 6.29
CA GLU A 93 -13.21 -4.81 6.97
C GLU A 93 -13.04 -4.77 8.49
N ALA A 94 -11.84 -5.09 9.01
CA ALA A 94 -11.57 -5.06 10.45
C ALA A 94 -11.78 -3.66 11.05
N PHE A 95 -11.25 -2.61 10.42
CA PHE A 95 -11.35 -1.24 10.92
C PHE A 95 -12.71 -0.59 10.69
N SER A 96 -13.50 -1.07 9.73
CA SER A 96 -14.87 -0.58 9.48
C SER A 96 -15.93 -1.23 10.38
N THR A 97 -15.55 -2.20 11.22
CA THR A 97 -16.50 -2.78 12.18
C THR A 97 -16.99 -1.73 13.18
N ASN A 98 -18.31 -1.72 13.44
CA ASN A 98 -18.96 -0.73 14.32
C ASN A 98 -18.30 -0.66 15.70
N TRP A 99 -18.00 -1.81 16.32
CA TRP A 99 -17.38 -1.84 17.64
C TRP A 99 -15.99 -1.17 17.64
N PHE A 100 -15.20 -1.34 16.58
CA PHE A 100 -13.87 -0.73 16.46
C PHE A 100 -13.96 0.76 16.21
N LEU A 101 -14.84 1.20 15.30
CA LEU A 101 -15.04 2.63 15.00
C LEU A 101 -15.52 3.41 16.23
N PHE A 102 -16.44 2.85 17.01
CA PHE A 102 -16.95 3.50 18.22
C PHE A 102 -16.03 3.35 19.45
N SER A 103 -14.99 2.51 19.38
CA SER A 103 -14.06 2.32 20.50
C SER A 103 -13.21 3.57 20.78
N ALA A 104 -12.88 4.36 19.76
CA ALA A 104 -12.17 5.62 19.93
C ALA A 104 -12.52 6.61 18.82
N SER A 105 -12.63 7.89 19.18
CA SER A 105 -12.96 8.94 18.22
C SER A 105 -11.95 9.11 17.10
N GLN A 106 -10.71 8.62 17.23
CA GLN A 106 -9.67 8.75 16.21
C GLN A 106 -9.61 7.56 15.22
N ASN A 107 -10.30 6.45 15.51
CA ASN A 107 -10.20 5.22 14.71
C ASN A 107 -10.72 5.38 13.28
N HIS A 108 -11.62 6.34 13.03
CA HIS A 108 -12.11 6.65 11.70
C HIS A 108 -11.00 7.15 10.75
N HIS A 109 -9.93 7.77 11.28
CA HIS A 109 -8.79 8.19 10.47
C HIS A 109 -8.06 7.00 9.82
N LEU A 110 -8.00 5.85 10.50
CA LEU A 110 -7.38 4.63 9.94
C LEU A 110 -8.12 4.13 8.70
N VAL A 111 -9.45 4.20 8.72
CA VAL A 111 -10.29 3.84 7.56
C VAL A 111 -10.06 4.84 6.42
N PHE A 112 -9.95 6.13 6.75
CA PHE A 112 -9.65 7.16 5.75
C PHE A 112 -8.30 6.92 5.06
N PHE A 113 -7.25 6.60 5.81
CA PHE A 113 -5.93 6.27 5.23
C PHE A 113 -6.00 5.05 4.31
N LEU A 114 -6.72 4.00 4.67
CA LEU A 114 -6.89 2.84 3.79
C LEU A 114 -7.64 3.21 2.51
N LEU A 115 -8.73 3.98 2.62
CA LEU A 115 -9.48 4.45 1.45
C LEU A 115 -8.62 5.31 0.53
N GLU A 116 -7.78 6.19 1.09
CA GLU A 116 -6.83 6.99 0.34
C GLU A 116 -5.80 6.11 -0.38
N ALA A 117 -5.24 5.10 0.30
CA ALA A 117 -4.34 4.13 -0.32
C ALA A 117 -5.00 3.36 -1.46
N PHE A 118 -6.26 2.92 -1.30
CA PHE A 118 -7.02 2.27 -2.38
C PHE A 118 -7.25 3.23 -3.56
N ASN A 119 -7.64 4.47 -3.28
CA ASN A 119 -7.86 5.47 -4.31
C ASN A 119 -6.57 5.73 -5.11
N ASN A 120 -5.43 5.85 -4.44
CA ASN A 120 -4.12 5.99 -5.07
C ASN A 120 -3.78 4.75 -5.91
N ILE A 121 -3.95 3.53 -5.40
CA ILE A 121 -3.68 2.31 -6.17
C ILE A 121 -4.53 2.28 -7.44
N ILE A 122 -5.84 2.55 -7.31
CA ILE A 122 -6.78 2.59 -8.44
C ILE A 122 -6.32 3.65 -9.44
N GLN A 123 -6.14 4.89 -9.02
CA GLN A 123 -5.76 6.01 -9.89
C GLN A 123 -4.47 5.73 -10.67
N TYR A 124 -3.43 5.22 -10.03
CA TYR A 124 -2.13 5.00 -10.67
C TYR A 124 -2.05 3.70 -11.49
N GLN A 125 -2.85 2.68 -11.18
CA GLN A 125 -2.99 1.49 -12.04
C GLN A 125 -3.76 1.84 -13.32
N PHE A 126 -4.83 2.64 -13.22
CA PHE A 126 -5.61 3.07 -14.38
C PHE A 126 -4.88 4.11 -15.26
N ASP A 127 -4.00 4.94 -14.70
CA ASP A 127 -3.25 5.94 -15.48
C ASP A 127 -1.93 5.39 -16.04
N GLY A 128 -1.30 4.43 -15.35
CA GLY A 128 -0.07 3.77 -15.79
C GLY A 128 -0.23 2.97 -17.09
N GLU A 129 -1.41 2.43 -17.37
CA GLU A 129 -1.72 1.78 -18.65
C GLU A 129 -2.10 2.77 -19.76
N ARG A 130 -2.62 3.97 -19.44
CA ARG A 130 -2.94 4.98 -20.46
C ARG A 130 -1.70 5.58 -21.11
N THR A 131 -0.55 5.64 -20.45
CA THR A 131 0.66 6.17 -21.12
C THR A 131 1.18 5.35 -22.30
N SER A 132 0.70 4.12 -22.54
CA SER A 132 1.08 3.35 -23.74
C SER A 132 0.10 3.48 -24.91
N VAL A 133 -1.07 4.13 -24.74
CA VAL A 133 -2.10 4.23 -25.80
C VAL A 133 -2.30 5.66 -26.33
N TYR A 134 -1.68 6.68 -25.70
CA TYR A 134 -1.95 8.09 -26.03
C TYR A 134 -0.92 8.89 -26.86
N PRO A 135 0.03 8.31 -27.63
CA PRO A 135 0.61 9.07 -28.76
C PRO A 135 -0.07 8.78 -30.11
N ALA A 136 -0.99 7.80 -30.19
CA ALA A 136 -1.62 7.45 -31.48
C ALA A 136 -2.82 8.33 -31.86
N CYS A 137 -3.47 9.01 -30.89
CA CYS A 137 -4.69 9.78 -31.15
C CYS A 137 -4.45 11.30 -31.29
N SER A 138 -3.24 11.80 -31.02
CA SER A 138 -2.87 13.20 -31.28
C SER A 138 -2.24 13.43 -32.66
N SER A 139 -1.96 12.36 -33.43
CA SER A 139 -1.34 12.42 -34.76
C SER A 139 -2.33 12.44 -35.95
N GLN A 140 -3.64 12.49 -35.71
CA GLN A 140 -4.64 12.53 -36.81
C GLN A 140 -5.22 13.92 -37.14
N ASN A 141 -4.75 15.00 -36.49
CA ASN A 141 -5.26 16.35 -36.76
C ASN A 141 -4.23 17.32 -37.38
N ARG A 142 -3.25 16.81 -38.14
CA ARG A 142 -2.29 17.63 -38.92
C ARG A 142 -2.08 17.11 -40.36
N LEU A 143 -3.15 16.83 -41.08
CA LEU A 143 -3.11 16.69 -42.54
C LEU A 143 -4.35 17.34 -43.17
N HIS A 144 -4.39 18.68 -43.13
CA HIS A 144 -5.19 19.50 -44.04
C HIS A 144 -4.60 20.91 -44.06
N VAL A 145 -3.50 21.08 -44.82
CA VAL A 145 -3.21 22.25 -45.67
C VAL A 145 -2.34 21.75 -46.82
#